data_AF-A0A7X8IJB2-F1
#
_entry.id   AF-A0A7X8IJB2-F1
#
_cell.length_a   1.000
_cell.length_b   1.000
_cell.length_c   1.000
_cell.angle_alpha   90.00
_cell.angle_beta   90.00
_cell.angle_gamma   90.00
#
_symmetry.space_group_name_H-M   'P 1'
#
loop_
_entity.id
_entity.type
_entity.pdbx_description
1 polymer ?
#
loop_
_entity_poly.entity_id
_entity_poly.type
_entity_poly.pdbx_seq_one_letter_code
_entity_poly.pdbx_strand_id
1 'polypeptide(L)'
;ENALWQISTDNGLPHLWFQSPRSLIAVNNGLVPDQWLHIVVTFDGTDGTIYINGEQRAKGGFQFGDAVEAAICLGGNSFDVGPREWVNGDLDDVQFFNYALSDLDIAVMYNAITGEDVCVQSQRPDAQFDLNDDCIVDIQDFAILVQNWLECGLISCAD
;
A
#
# COMPACT_ATOMS: atom_id res chain seq x y z
N GLU A 1 24.32 -3.45 -15.88
CA GLU A 1 23.32 -3.78 -14.85
C GLU A 1 22.86 -2.43 -14.31
N ASN A 2 21.56 -2.17 -14.18
CA ASN A 2 20.98 -0.83 -13.97
C ASN A 2 20.28 -0.76 -12.60
N ALA A 3 20.28 0.41 -11.96
CA ALA A 3 19.69 0.69 -10.64
C ALA A 3 18.18 0.52 -10.70
N LEU A 4 17.73 -0.73 -10.86
CA LEU A 4 16.45 -1.00 -11.46
C LEU A 4 15.50 -1.43 -10.38
N TRP A 5 14.64 -0.50 -10.00
CA TRP A 5 13.36 -0.83 -9.43
C TRP A 5 12.28 -0.48 -10.46
N GLN A 6 11.14 -1.13 -10.32
CA GLN A 6 9.99 -0.93 -11.19
C GLN A 6 8.72 -1.03 -10.36
N ILE A 7 7.75 -0.19 -10.73
CA ILE A 7 6.35 -0.39 -10.39
C ILE A 7 5.67 -0.92 -11.65
N SER A 8 4.99 -2.05 -11.54
CA SER A 8 4.34 -2.70 -12.68
C SER A 8 2.99 -3.29 -12.30
N THR A 9 2.19 -3.51 -13.34
CA THR A 9 0.83 -4.04 -13.25
C THR A 9 0.67 -5.16 -14.26
N ASP A 10 -0.19 -6.13 -13.99
CA ASP A 10 -0.55 -7.17 -14.96
C ASP A 10 -1.76 -6.75 -15.80
N ASN A 11 -1.74 -7.12 -17.08
CA ASN A 11 -2.80 -6.77 -18.02
C ASN A 11 -4.16 -7.36 -17.59
N GLY A 12 -5.05 -6.52 -17.07
CA GLY A 12 -6.40 -6.88 -16.66
C GLY A 12 -6.49 -7.65 -15.34
N LEU A 13 -5.38 -7.79 -14.61
CA LEU A 13 -5.37 -8.36 -13.26
C LEU A 13 -5.17 -7.25 -12.22
N PRO A 14 -5.74 -7.37 -11.02
CA PRO A 14 -5.65 -6.35 -9.99
C PRO A 14 -4.29 -6.36 -9.26
N HIS A 15 -3.23 -6.78 -9.95
CA HIS A 15 -1.88 -6.94 -9.40
C HIS A 15 -1.08 -5.64 -9.53
N LEU A 16 -0.46 -5.23 -8.43
CA LEU A 16 0.53 -4.17 -8.39
C LEU A 16 1.82 -4.74 -7.79
N TRP A 17 2.94 -4.53 -8.46
CA TRP A 17 4.25 -4.99 -8.03
C TRP A 17 5.20 -3.82 -7.84
N PHE A 18 5.93 -3.86 -6.74
CA PHE A 18 7.15 -3.09 -6.54
C PHE A 18 8.31 -4.07 -6.54
N GLN A 19 9.16 -3.99 -7.56
CA GLN A 19 10.15 -5.03 -7.83
C GLN A 19 11.52 -4.46 -8.17
N SER A 20 12.53 -5.29 -7.94
CA SER A 20 13.90 -5.15 -8.40
C SER A 20 14.40 -6.53 -8.88
N PRO A 21 15.61 -6.64 -9.45
CA PRO A 21 16.21 -7.94 -9.73
C PRO A 21 16.38 -8.86 -8.51
N ARG A 22 16.23 -8.34 -7.28
CA ARG A 22 16.48 -9.06 -6.03
C ARG A 22 15.26 -9.22 -5.14
N SER A 23 14.22 -8.43 -5.36
CA SER A 23 13.10 -8.35 -4.43
C SER A 23 11.80 -8.07 -5.17
N LEU A 24 10.71 -8.60 -4.65
CA LEU A 24 9.37 -8.38 -5.15
C LEU A 24 8.44 -8.19 -3.95
N ILE A 25 7.69 -7.10 -3.97
CA ILE A 25 6.56 -6.84 -3.08
C ILE A 25 5.34 -6.73 -3.97
N ALA A 26 4.27 -7.43 -3.61
CA ALA A 26 3.09 -7.56 -4.44
C ALA A 26 1.81 -7.27 -3.64
N VAL A 27 0.88 -6.58 -4.31
CA VAL A 27 -0.52 -6.48 -3.90
C VAL A 27 -1.34 -7.18 -4.97
N ASN A 28 -2.00 -8.29 -4.61
CA ASN A 28 -2.73 -9.13 -5.58
C ASN A 28 -4.19 -8.67 -5.82
N ASN A 29 -4.67 -7.69 -5.08
CA ASN A 29 -6.01 -7.11 -5.24
C ASN A 29 -5.98 -5.61 -4.94
N GLY A 30 -5.05 -4.92 -5.60
CA GLY A 30 -4.75 -3.51 -5.35
C GLY A 30 -5.34 -2.56 -6.39
N LEU A 31 -5.55 -3.05 -7.62
CA LEU A 31 -6.01 -2.21 -8.72
C LEU A 31 -7.47 -2.45 -9.03
N VAL A 32 -8.20 -1.36 -9.26
CA VAL A 32 -9.58 -1.36 -9.73
C VAL A 32 -9.58 -0.75 -11.14
N PRO A 33 -10.06 -1.48 -12.17
CA PRO A 33 -10.13 -0.95 -13.53
C PRO A 33 -10.97 0.33 -13.62
N ASP A 34 -10.57 1.22 -14.54
CA ASP A 34 -11.28 2.46 -14.86
C ASP A 34 -11.50 3.42 -13.66
N GLN A 35 -10.60 3.38 -12.67
CA GLN A 35 -10.60 4.28 -11.51
C GLN A 35 -9.22 4.91 -11.30
N TRP A 36 -9.22 6.16 -10.84
CA TRP A 36 -8.01 6.82 -10.37
C TRP A 36 -7.55 6.19 -9.06
N LEU A 37 -6.26 5.87 -8.97
CA LEU A 37 -5.62 5.36 -7.77
C LEU A 37 -4.41 6.21 -7.43
N HIS A 38 -4.29 6.59 -6.17
CA HIS A 38 -3.07 7.21 -5.67
C HIS A 38 -2.12 6.12 -5.20
N ILE A 39 -1.08 5.86 -5.98
CA ILE A 39 -0.10 4.79 -5.71
C ILE A 39 1.20 5.42 -5.23
N VAL A 40 1.68 4.99 -4.06
CA VAL A 40 2.99 5.40 -3.52
C VAL A 40 3.78 4.15 -3.16
N VAL A 41 5.06 4.13 -3.51
CA VAL A 41 6.01 3.15 -3.00
C VAL A 41 7.11 3.86 -2.23
N THR A 42 7.50 3.32 -1.09
CA THR A 42 8.61 3.84 -0.28
C THR A 42 9.65 2.78 -0.03
N PHE A 43 10.89 3.20 0.22
CA PHE A 43 11.97 2.34 0.65
C PHE A 43 12.82 3.06 1.69
N ASP A 44 12.92 2.50 2.90
CA ASP A 44 13.58 3.11 4.05
C ASP A 44 15.05 2.69 4.24
N GLY A 45 15.58 1.90 3.30
CA GLY A 45 16.90 1.28 3.39
C GLY A 45 16.86 -0.20 3.81
N THR A 46 15.74 -0.67 4.35
CA THR A 46 15.52 -2.07 4.76
C THR A 46 14.26 -2.65 4.11
N ASP A 47 13.14 -1.96 4.28
CA ASP A 47 11.83 -2.42 3.82
C ASP A 47 11.31 -1.53 2.69
N GLY A 48 10.69 -2.20 1.71
CA GLY A 48 9.84 -1.55 0.72
C GLY A 48 8.39 -1.59 1.20
N THR A 49 7.63 -0.54 0.88
CA THR A 49 6.21 -0.46 1.24
C THR A 49 5.40 0.04 0.05
N ILE A 50 4.24 -0.56 -0.20
CA ILE A 50 3.28 -0.15 -1.22
C ILE A 50 2.05 0.42 -0.53
N TYR A 51 1.65 1.62 -0.92
CA TYR A 51 0.43 2.29 -0.52
C TYR A 51 -0.49 2.48 -1.72
N ILE A 52 -1.79 2.29 -1.51
CA ILE A 52 -2.84 2.57 -2.50
C ILE A 52 -3.92 3.37 -1.80
N ASN A 53 -4.26 4.52 -2.36
CA ASN A 53 -5.26 5.45 -1.81
C ASN A 53 -4.95 5.86 -0.36
N GLY A 54 -3.68 6.14 -0.10
CA GLY A 54 -3.20 6.54 1.22
C GLY A 54 -2.96 5.39 2.20
N GLU A 55 -3.53 4.20 1.97
CA GLU A 55 -3.43 3.07 2.89
C GLU A 55 -2.25 2.15 2.56
N GLN A 56 -1.58 1.62 3.58
CA GLN A 56 -0.55 0.62 3.40
C GLN A 56 -1.16 -0.72 2.95
N ARG A 57 -0.75 -1.22 1.79
CA ARG A 57 -1.27 -2.48 1.20
C ARG A 57 -0.29 -3.64 1.24
N ALA A 58 1.01 -3.36 1.25
CA ALA A 58 2.04 -4.37 1.42
C ALA A 58 3.32 -3.75 1.98
N LYS A 59 4.05 -4.53 2.78
CA LYS A 59 5.38 -4.19 3.29
C LYS A 59 6.25 -5.44 3.35
N GLY A 60 7.54 -5.31 3.04
CA GLY A 60 8.49 -6.40 3.19
C GLY A 60 9.92 -5.98 2.92
N GLY A 61 10.87 -6.85 3.26
CA GLY A 61 12.29 -6.62 2.99
C GLY A 61 12.52 -6.38 1.50
N PHE A 62 13.25 -5.32 1.18
CA PHE A 62 13.48 -4.91 -0.20
C PHE A 62 14.95 -4.56 -0.43
N GLN A 63 15.46 -4.89 -1.60
CA GLN A 63 16.82 -4.57 -2.00
C GLN A 63 16.82 -4.04 -3.42
N PHE A 64 17.50 -2.92 -3.65
CA PHE A 64 17.76 -2.45 -5.01
C PHE A 64 18.75 -3.37 -5.75
N GLY A 65 18.76 -3.26 -7.07
CA GLY A 65 19.85 -3.80 -7.89
C GLY A 65 21.18 -3.09 -7.61
N ASP A 66 22.29 -3.70 -8.02
CA ASP A 66 23.67 -3.24 -7.71
C ASP A 66 24.16 -2.02 -8.48
N ALA A 67 23.28 -1.40 -9.23
CA ALA A 67 23.68 -0.47 -10.24
C ALA A 67 23.37 0.97 -9.87
N VAL A 68 24.11 1.87 -10.50
CA VAL A 68 24.28 3.25 -10.03
C VAL A 68 23.79 4.28 -11.05
N GLU A 69 23.53 3.84 -12.28
CA GLU A 69 22.92 4.64 -13.35
C GLU A 69 21.73 3.88 -13.92
N ALA A 70 20.58 4.54 -13.99
CA ALA A 70 19.35 4.02 -14.60
C ALA A 70 18.56 5.16 -15.22
N ALA A 71 17.94 4.89 -16.37
CA ALA A 71 16.96 5.79 -16.95
C ALA A 71 15.65 5.71 -16.15
N ILE A 72 15.00 6.86 -15.98
CA ILE A 72 13.62 6.89 -15.49
C ILE A 72 12.70 6.74 -16.70
N CYS A 73 11.84 5.72 -16.67
CA CYS A 73 10.83 5.49 -17.70
C CYS A 73 9.44 5.51 -17.05
N LEU A 74 8.50 6.21 -17.67
CA LEU A 74 7.11 6.27 -17.26
C LEU A 74 6.24 5.69 -18.36
N GLY A 75 5.18 4.97 -17.97
CA GLY A 75 4.23 4.36 -18.90
C GLY A 75 4.77 3.15 -19.66
N GLY A 76 6.00 2.70 -19.39
CA GLY A 76 6.52 1.45 -19.92
C GLY A 76 7.91 1.10 -19.42
N ASN A 77 8.33 -0.14 -19.68
CA ASN A 77 9.63 -0.63 -19.23
C ASN A 77 10.76 -0.30 -20.22
N SER A 78 11.99 -0.27 -19.71
CA SER A 78 13.23 -0.27 -20.51
C SER A 78 14.03 -1.57 -20.33
N PHE A 79 13.37 -2.65 -19.86
CA PHE A 79 14.01 -3.96 -19.75
C PHE A 79 14.26 -4.47 -21.17
N ASP A 80 15.53 -4.42 -21.57
CA ASP A 80 16.00 -4.53 -22.95
C ASP A 80 15.93 -5.97 -23.55
N VAL A 81 14.91 -6.76 -23.18
CA VAL A 81 14.83 -8.20 -23.55
C VAL A 81 13.43 -8.72 -23.88
N GLY A 82 12.38 -7.90 -23.92
CA GLY A 82 11.00 -8.37 -24.15
C GLY A 82 10.14 -7.43 -25.00
N PRO A 83 8.90 -7.85 -25.37
CA PRO A 83 7.93 -6.93 -25.94
C PRO A 83 7.75 -5.75 -24.99
N ARG A 84 7.69 -4.53 -25.54
CA ARG A 84 7.52 -3.31 -24.75
C ARG A 84 6.25 -3.44 -23.89
N GLU A 85 6.44 -3.54 -22.59
CA GLU A 85 5.38 -3.56 -21.60
C GLU A 85 4.95 -2.11 -21.38
N TRP A 86 3.80 -1.75 -21.93
CA TRP A 86 3.22 -0.41 -21.79
C TRP A 86 2.11 -0.45 -20.74
N VAL A 87 2.02 0.61 -19.95
CA VAL A 87 0.84 0.84 -19.12
C VAL A 87 -0.32 1.19 -20.04
N ASN A 88 -1.43 0.47 -19.88
CA ASN A 88 -2.70 0.80 -20.53
C ASN A 88 -3.56 1.58 -19.52
N GLY A 89 -3.34 2.88 -19.43
CA GLY A 89 -4.02 3.77 -18.51
C GLY A 89 -3.38 5.16 -18.51
N ASP A 90 -3.98 6.06 -17.73
CA ASP A 90 -3.51 7.43 -17.57
C ASP A 90 -2.61 7.55 -16.33
N LEU A 91 -1.62 8.44 -16.42
CA LEU A 91 -0.72 8.82 -15.32
C LEU A 91 -0.79 10.33 -15.15
N ASP A 92 -0.91 10.79 -13.92
CA ASP A 92 -0.90 12.22 -13.58
C ASP A 92 -0.11 12.47 -12.29
N ASP A 93 0.39 13.69 -12.13
CA ASP A 93 1.09 14.18 -10.93
C ASP A 93 2.21 13.28 -10.37
N VAL A 94 3.04 12.71 -11.26
CA VAL A 94 4.13 11.80 -10.87
C VAL A 94 5.24 12.55 -10.11
N GLN A 95 5.55 12.09 -8.89
CA GLN A 95 6.53 12.68 -7.99
C GLN A 95 7.62 11.68 -7.58
N PHE A 96 8.82 12.19 -7.33
CA PHE A 96 9.96 11.41 -6.84
C PHE A 96 10.58 12.09 -5.63
N PHE A 97 10.85 11.31 -4.59
CA PHE A 97 11.47 11.78 -3.36
C PHE A 97 12.80 11.08 -3.13
N ASN A 98 13.76 11.78 -2.55
CA ASN A 98 15.06 11.22 -2.15
C ASN A 98 15.05 10.71 -0.69
N TYR A 99 13.87 10.56 -0.10
CA TYR A 99 13.64 10.02 1.24
C TYR A 99 12.34 9.22 1.25
N ALA A 100 12.21 8.31 2.21
CA ALA A 100 10.95 7.59 2.44
C ALA A 100 9.94 8.54 3.10
N LEU A 101 8.78 8.72 2.48
CA LEU A 101 7.64 9.40 3.10
C LEU A 101 7.09 8.55 4.25
N SER A 102 6.56 9.22 5.29
CA SER A 102 5.81 8.53 6.34
C SER A 102 4.40 8.15 5.87
N ASP A 103 3.75 7.23 6.57
CA ASP A 103 2.35 6.89 6.29
C ASP A 103 1.42 8.09 6.49
N LEU A 104 1.71 8.96 7.47
CA LEU A 104 1.00 10.22 7.66
C LEU A 104 1.16 11.18 6.48
N ASP A 105 2.39 11.37 5.96
CA ASP A 105 2.62 12.24 4.81
C ASP A 105 1.82 11.77 3.59
N ILE A 106 1.82 10.45 3.35
CA ILE A 106 1.12 9.82 2.23
C ILE A 106 -0.40 9.96 2.37
N ALA A 107 -0.95 9.78 3.58
CA ALA A 107 -2.37 9.97 3.86
C ALA A 107 -2.79 11.44 3.67
N VAL A 108 -1.98 12.39 4.13
CA VAL A 108 -2.21 13.82 3.91
C VAL A 108 -2.17 14.17 2.42
N MET A 109 -1.23 13.63 1.67
CA MET A 109 -1.17 13.82 0.21
C MET A 109 -2.43 13.27 -0.47
N TYR A 110 -2.89 12.08 -0.10
CA TYR A 110 -4.12 11.51 -0.65
C TYR A 110 -5.35 12.39 -0.34
N ASN A 111 -5.54 12.74 0.93
CA ASN A 111 -6.64 13.59 1.38
C ASN A 111 -6.64 14.95 0.68
N ALA A 112 -5.46 15.55 0.45
CA ALA A 112 -5.35 16.83 -0.24
C ALA A 112 -5.85 16.77 -1.70
N ILE A 113 -5.80 15.60 -2.35
CA ILE A 113 -6.24 15.39 -3.73
C ILE A 113 -7.72 15.00 -3.79
N THR A 114 -8.17 14.09 -2.91
CA THR A 114 -9.50 13.48 -3.00
C THR A 114 -10.52 14.05 -2.00
N GLY A 115 -10.05 14.60 -0.89
CA GLY A 115 -10.86 14.94 0.28
C GLY A 115 -11.33 13.71 1.07
N GLU A 116 -10.85 12.52 0.74
CA GLU A 116 -11.19 11.28 1.45
C GLU A 116 -10.28 11.05 2.64
N ASP A 117 -10.85 10.55 3.73
CA ASP A 117 -10.12 10.23 4.95
C ASP A 117 -9.49 8.84 4.85
N VAL A 118 -8.31 8.69 5.48
CA VAL A 118 -7.51 7.46 5.45
C VAL A 118 -7.06 7.10 6.87
N CYS A 119 -7.11 5.81 7.16
CA CYS A 119 -6.66 5.27 8.44
C CYS A 119 -5.14 5.26 8.56
N VAL A 120 -4.57 6.14 9.39
CA VAL A 120 -3.13 6.17 9.64
C VAL A 120 -2.79 5.38 10.89
N GLN A 121 -2.51 4.09 10.73
CA GLN A 121 -2.28 3.15 11.84
C GLN A 121 -1.15 3.61 12.77
N SER A 122 -0.09 4.27 12.28
CA SER A 122 0.99 4.78 13.13
C SER A 122 0.55 5.88 14.11
N GLN A 123 -0.55 6.57 13.82
CA GLN A 123 -1.09 7.67 14.63
C GLN A 123 -2.18 7.22 15.59
N ARG A 124 -2.50 5.93 15.63
CA ARG A 124 -3.62 5.37 16.41
C ARG A 124 -3.15 4.56 17.62
N PRO A 125 -2.85 5.20 18.77
CA PRO A 125 -2.59 4.48 20.01
C PRO A 125 -3.83 3.75 20.54
N ASP A 126 -5.00 4.13 20.04
CA ASP A 126 -6.33 3.61 20.33
C ASP A 126 -6.77 2.48 19.39
N ALA A 127 -5.98 2.11 18.38
CA ALA A 127 -6.35 1.10 17.37
C ALA A 127 -6.81 -0.24 17.97
N GLN A 128 -6.30 -0.62 19.15
CA GLN A 128 -6.73 -1.83 19.86
C GLN A 128 -8.19 -1.79 20.35
N PHE A 129 -8.82 -0.62 20.33
CA PHE A 129 -10.19 -0.39 20.79
C PHE A 129 -11.16 -0.15 19.63
N ASP A 130 -10.66 -0.11 18.39
CA ASP A 130 -11.46 -0.16 17.18
C ASP A 130 -11.72 -1.65 16.88
N LEU A 131 -12.95 -2.09 17.12
CA LEU A 131 -13.35 -3.50 17.08
C LEU A 131 -14.13 -3.85 15.82
N ASN A 132 -14.48 -2.86 15.00
CA ASN A 132 -15.14 -3.05 13.71
C ASN A 132 -14.26 -2.67 12.51
N ASP A 133 -13.01 -2.27 12.75
CA ASP A 133 -12.01 -1.84 11.76
C ASP A 133 -12.51 -0.65 10.90
N ASP A 134 -13.32 0.26 11.46
CA ASP A 134 -13.83 1.45 10.77
C ASP A 134 -12.95 2.71 10.96
N CYS A 135 -11.85 2.55 11.68
CA CYS A 135 -10.84 3.55 11.97
C CYS A 135 -11.26 4.64 12.96
N ILE A 136 -12.39 4.47 13.61
CA ILE A 136 -12.91 5.33 14.66
C ILE A 136 -12.99 4.48 15.94
N VAL A 137 -12.92 5.12 17.11
CA VAL A 137 -13.37 4.48 18.36
C VAL A 137 -14.62 5.20 18.79
N ASP A 138 -15.78 4.59 18.54
CA ASP A 138 -17.08 5.16 18.85
C ASP A 138 -18.00 4.20 19.62
N ILE A 139 -19.30 4.50 19.61
CA ILE A 139 -20.31 3.73 20.33
C ILE A 139 -20.52 2.33 19.75
N GLN A 140 -20.17 2.10 18.48
CA GLN A 140 -20.24 0.81 17.83
C GLN A 140 -19.18 -0.13 18.40
N ASP A 141 -17.95 0.34 18.59
CA ASP A 141 -16.90 -0.42 19.27
C ASP A 141 -17.30 -0.75 20.70
N PHE A 142 -17.87 0.22 21.41
CA PHE A 142 -18.40 -0.01 22.74
C PHE A 142 -19.51 -1.08 22.74
N ALA A 143 -20.39 -1.07 21.74
CA ALA A 143 -21.44 -2.08 21.62
C ALA A 143 -20.85 -3.48 21.39
N ILE A 144 -19.82 -3.63 20.55
CA ILE A 144 -19.10 -4.89 20.33
C ILE A 144 -18.42 -5.36 21.62
N LEU A 145 -17.74 -4.46 22.34
CA LEU A 145 -17.11 -4.74 23.62
C LEU A 145 -18.13 -5.28 24.65
N VAL A 146 -19.30 -4.63 24.75
CA VAL A 146 -20.34 -5.01 25.72
C VAL A 146 -21.06 -6.31 25.32
N GLN A 147 -21.20 -6.61 24.02
CA GLN A 147 -21.71 -7.90 23.56
C GLN A 147 -20.81 -9.05 24.04
N ASN A 148 -19.50 -8.91 23.89
CA ASN A 148 -18.53 -9.91 24.37
C ASN A 148 -18.51 -10.03 25.91
N TRP A 149 -18.83 -8.94 26.63
CA TRP A 149 -18.95 -8.96 28.09
C TRP A 149 -20.12 -9.83 28.58
N LEU A 150 -21.20 -9.94 27.81
CA LEU A 150 -22.33 -10.82 28.13
C LEU A 150 -22.02 -12.31 27.82
N GLU A 151 -20.94 -12.61 27.11
CA GLU A 151 -20.54 -13.97 26.74
C GLU A 151 -19.42 -14.54 27.63
N CYS A 152 -18.57 -13.69 28.21
CA CYS A 152 -17.55 -14.09 29.19
C CYS A 152 -18.18 -14.43 30.56
N GLY A 153 -18.74 -15.63 30.65
CA GLY A 153 -19.39 -16.20 31.82
C GLY A 153 -20.32 -17.38 31.49
N LEU A 154 -20.65 -17.58 30.21
CA LEU A 154 -21.36 -18.76 29.74
C LEU A 154 -20.35 -19.89 29.48
N ILE A 155 -19.99 -20.58 30.56
CA ILE A 155 -19.63 -21.99 30.45
C ILE A 155 -20.88 -22.70 29.94
N SER A 156 -20.93 -23.07 28.66
CA SER A 156 -21.69 -24.26 28.31
C SER A 156 -20.94 -25.43 28.93
N CYS A 157 -21.54 -25.96 29.98
CA CYS A 157 -21.18 -27.19 30.64
C CYS A 157 -21.05 -28.33 29.62
N ALA A 158 -19.99 -29.13 29.79
CA ALA A 158 -19.85 -30.52 29.36
C ALA A 158 -19.73 -30.82 27.85
N ASP A 159 -18.65 -31.58 27.59
CA ASP A 159 -18.25 -32.44 26.46
C ASP A 159 -17.78 -31.79 25.14
#